data_AF-A0A9E3IRW0-F1
#
_entry.id   AF-A0A9E3IRW0-F1
#
_cell.length_a   1.000
_cell.length_b   1.000
_cell.length_c   1.000
_cell.angle_alpha   90.00
_cell.angle_beta   90.00
_cell.angle_gamma   90.00
#
_symmetry.space_group_name_H-M   'P 1'
#
loop_
_entity.id
_entity.type
_entity.pdbx_description
1 polymer ?
#
loop_
_entity_poly.entity_id
_entity_poly.type
_entity_poly.pdbx_seq_one_letter_code
_entity_poly.pdbx_strand_id
1 'polypeptide(L)'
;MPTAFDGDHLPLDGETIQIAAAEGLANRRYLWVPSLSAIFGGVLVFSGVHVWTADTASAQARAAWVKTLDAMLARQPAVVVPGHMTPTAPTGAAALSYTRAYLIAFEEELAKAPDSAALIAAMTARYPDAGMAVALQIGAKVAKGEMAWG
;
A
#
# COMPACT_ATOMS: atom_id res chain seq x y z
N MET A 1 -21.41 -9.10 -22.09
CA MET A 1 -20.17 -8.93 -21.34
C MET A 1 -20.01 -7.45 -21.03
N PRO A 2 -19.58 -7.05 -19.82
CA PRO A 2 -19.16 -5.68 -19.59
C PRO A 2 -17.94 -5.34 -20.47
N THR A 3 -17.79 -4.07 -20.85
CA THR A 3 -16.65 -3.56 -21.60
C THR A 3 -15.61 -3.01 -20.63
N ALA A 4 -14.32 -3.28 -20.87
CA ALA A 4 -13.24 -2.70 -20.08
C ALA A 4 -13.23 -1.17 -20.18
N PHE A 5 -12.88 -0.51 -19.07
CA PHE A 5 -12.73 0.94 -19.00
C PHE A 5 -11.28 1.28 -18.73
N ASP A 6 -10.64 2.00 -19.66
CA ASP A 6 -9.22 2.37 -19.61
C ASP A 6 -9.00 3.89 -19.49
N GLY A 7 -10.06 4.66 -19.17
CA GLY A 7 -9.95 6.09 -18.95
C GLY A 7 -9.18 6.43 -17.68
N ASP A 8 -8.60 7.64 -17.64
CA ASP A 8 -7.84 8.18 -16.51
C ASP A 8 -8.72 8.96 -15.52
N HIS A 9 -10.03 9.09 -15.79
CA HIS A 9 -10.98 9.71 -14.88
C HIS A 9 -12.42 9.22 -15.10
N LEU A 10 -13.25 9.39 -14.08
CA LEU A 10 -14.70 9.18 -14.12
C LEU A 10 -15.40 10.51 -13.81
N PRO A 11 -16.33 10.97 -14.67
CA PRO A 11 -17.23 12.07 -14.31
C PRO A 11 -18.34 11.55 -13.39
N LEU A 12 -18.66 12.29 -12.34
CA LEU A 12 -19.79 12.00 -11.44
C LEU A 12 -20.40 13.32 -10.97
N ASP A 13 -21.66 13.58 -11.32
CA ASP A 13 -22.41 14.78 -10.89
C ASP A 13 -21.69 16.12 -11.13
N GLY A 14 -20.95 16.23 -12.24
CA GLY A 14 -20.16 17.43 -12.59
C GLY A 14 -18.76 17.46 -11.97
N GLU A 15 -18.44 16.52 -11.09
CA GLU A 15 -17.13 16.35 -10.47
C GLU A 15 -16.26 15.35 -11.24
N THR A 16 -14.94 15.47 -11.07
CA THR A 16 -13.96 14.56 -11.69
C THR A 16 -13.32 13.67 -10.63
N ILE A 17 -13.40 12.36 -10.82
CA ILE A 17 -12.65 11.35 -10.06
C ILE A 17 -11.48 10.89 -10.92
N GLN A 18 -10.26 11.30 -10.60
CA GLN A 18 -9.07 10.85 -11.33
C GLN A 18 -8.70 9.43 -10.92
N ILE A 19 -8.39 8.57 -11.90
CA ILE A 19 -7.83 7.24 -11.74
C ILE A 19 -6.32 7.35 -11.97
N ALA A 20 -5.57 7.56 -10.89
CA ALA A 20 -4.13 7.75 -10.97
C ALA A 20 -3.40 6.40 -10.95
N ALA A 21 -2.63 6.13 -12.00
CA ALA A 21 -1.74 4.96 -12.05
C ALA A 21 -0.57 5.13 -11.07
N ALA A 22 -0.21 4.06 -10.38
CA ALA A 22 1.03 4.01 -9.62
C ALA A 22 2.18 3.62 -10.56
N GLU A 23 3.03 4.59 -10.89
CA GLU A 23 4.13 4.39 -11.82
C GLU A 23 5.06 3.27 -11.35
N GLY A 24 5.42 2.36 -12.27
CA GLY A 24 6.22 1.17 -11.95
C GLY A 24 5.43 0.00 -11.34
N LEU A 25 4.10 0.12 -11.20
CA LEU A 25 3.22 -0.93 -10.68
C LEU A 25 2.05 -1.18 -11.66
N ALA A 26 2.23 -2.10 -12.61
CA ALA A 26 1.38 -2.28 -13.79
C ALA A 26 -0.15 -2.34 -13.52
N ASN A 27 -0.57 -2.88 -12.38
CA ASN A 27 -1.99 -3.09 -12.04
C ASN A 27 -2.44 -2.32 -10.78
N ARG A 28 -1.74 -1.24 -10.42
CA ARG A 28 -2.05 -0.46 -9.22
C ARG A 28 -2.49 0.95 -9.58
N ARG A 29 -3.66 1.31 -9.04
CA ARG A 29 -4.29 2.61 -9.22
C ARG A 29 -4.85 3.08 -7.89
N TYR A 30 -4.92 4.39 -7.69
CA TYR A 30 -5.68 5.02 -6.62
C TYR A 30 -6.62 6.07 -7.22
N LEU A 31 -7.63 6.48 -6.45
CA LEU A 31 -8.50 7.57 -6.89
C LEU A 31 -8.10 8.88 -6.21
N TRP A 32 -8.08 9.96 -6.99
CA TRP A 32 -7.94 11.32 -6.49
C TRP A 32 -9.16 12.15 -6.89
N VAL A 33 -9.81 12.75 -5.90
CA VAL A 33 -10.98 13.62 -6.10
C VAL A 33 -10.58 15.04 -5.72
N PRO A 34 -10.21 15.92 -6.69
CA PRO A 34 -9.67 17.24 -6.40
C PRO A 34 -10.60 18.13 -5.58
N SER A 35 -11.90 18.12 -5.88
CA SER A 35 -12.90 18.95 -5.19
C SER A 35 -13.06 18.61 -3.71
N LEU A 36 -12.72 17.39 -3.31
CA LEU A 36 -12.71 16.96 -1.92
C LEU A 36 -11.30 16.96 -1.30
N SER A 37 -10.27 17.20 -2.10
CA SER A 37 -8.88 16.88 -1.76
C SER A 37 -8.75 15.48 -1.15
N ALA A 38 -9.43 14.49 -1.77
CA ALA A 38 -9.59 13.15 -1.21
C ALA A 38 -8.84 12.08 -2.01
N ILE A 39 -8.13 11.20 -1.31
CA ILE A 39 -7.49 10.00 -1.86
C ILE A 39 -8.25 8.75 -1.42
N PHE A 40 -8.59 7.88 -2.36
CA PHE A 40 -9.05 6.51 -2.08
C PHE A 40 -7.94 5.57 -2.48
N GLY A 41 -7.21 5.06 -1.49
CA GLY A 41 -5.91 4.45 -1.69
C GLY A 41 -5.96 3.00 -2.19
N GLY A 42 -7.08 2.31 -1.99
CA GLY A 42 -7.19 0.89 -2.29
C GLY A 42 -6.04 0.09 -1.67
N VAL A 43 -5.52 -0.89 -2.41
CA VAL A 43 -4.39 -1.74 -1.97
C VAL A 43 -3.04 -1.00 -1.93
N LEU A 44 -2.99 0.31 -2.18
CA LEU A 44 -1.77 1.11 -1.99
C LEU A 44 -1.71 1.75 -0.60
N VAL A 45 -2.79 1.73 0.18
CA VAL A 45 -2.85 2.43 1.48
C VAL A 45 -3.47 1.53 2.55
N PHE A 46 -2.68 1.26 3.57
CA PHE A 46 -3.03 0.47 4.75
C PHE A 46 -2.92 1.34 6.02
N SER A 47 -3.62 0.96 7.10
CA SER A 47 -3.45 1.63 8.40
C SER A 47 -3.69 0.68 9.58
N GLY A 48 -2.73 0.57 10.49
CA GLY A 48 -2.83 -0.32 11.67
C GLY A 48 -2.86 -1.82 11.37
N VAL A 49 -2.52 -2.23 10.15
CA VAL A 49 -2.39 -3.64 9.74
C VAL A 49 -1.06 -3.88 9.06
N HIS A 50 -0.62 -5.13 8.97
CA HIS A 50 0.52 -5.50 8.13
C HIS A 50 0.20 -5.27 6.65
N VAL A 51 1.17 -4.78 5.88
CA VAL A 51 1.00 -4.42 4.46
C VAL A 51 1.15 -5.66 3.57
N TRP A 52 0.27 -5.79 2.57
CA TRP A 52 0.29 -6.90 1.61
C TRP A 52 1.41 -6.74 0.57
N THR A 53 2.62 -7.21 0.89
CA THR A 53 3.79 -7.08 0.02
C THR A 53 3.97 -8.24 -0.98
N ALA A 54 3.13 -9.28 -0.90
CA ALA A 54 3.23 -10.48 -1.73
C ALA A 54 3.16 -10.18 -3.24
N ASP A 55 2.31 -9.22 -3.64
CA ASP A 55 2.18 -8.79 -5.04
C ASP A 55 3.32 -7.87 -5.52
N THR A 56 4.24 -7.51 -4.62
CA THR A 56 5.38 -6.61 -4.87
C THR A 56 6.68 -7.29 -4.42
N ALA A 57 6.96 -8.47 -5.00
CA ALA A 57 8.08 -9.32 -4.59
C ALA A 57 9.47 -8.68 -4.80
N SER A 58 9.62 -7.76 -5.76
CA SER A 58 10.90 -7.09 -6.02
C SER A 58 11.09 -5.81 -5.17
N ALA A 59 12.34 -5.53 -4.80
CA ALA A 59 12.72 -4.28 -4.13
C ALA A 59 12.33 -3.05 -4.97
N GLN A 60 12.45 -3.15 -6.30
CA GLN A 60 12.03 -2.07 -7.22
C GLN A 60 10.53 -1.78 -7.13
N ALA A 61 9.68 -2.81 -7.06
CA ALA A 61 8.24 -2.62 -6.91
C ALA A 61 7.88 -1.95 -5.58
N ARG A 62 8.51 -2.37 -4.48
CA ARG A 62 8.28 -1.73 -3.16
C ARG A 62 8.79 -0.29 -3.12
N ALA A 63 9.93 0.00 -3.75
CA ALA A 63 10.42 1.37 -3.91
C ALA A 63 9.48 2.23 -4.78
N ALA A 64 8.92 1.69 -5.86
CA ALA A 64 7.92 2.37 -6.68
C ALA A 64 6.64 2.67 -5.88
N TRP A 65 6.22 1.76 -5.01
CA TRP A 65 5.12 1.98 -4.09
C TRP A 65 5.41 3.13 -3.10
N VAL A 66 6.61 3.15 -2.49
CA VAL A 66 7.02 4.26 -1.62
C VAL A 66 6.96 5.60 -2.37
N LYS A 67 7.46 5.67 -3.61
CA LYS A 67 7.36 6.89 -4.44
C LYS A 67 5.92 7.29 -4.74
N THR A 68 5.03 6.31 -4.95
CA THR A 68 3.60 6.57 -5.15
C THR A 68 2.98 7.19 -3.90
N LEU A 69 3.33 6.70 -2.70
CA LEU A 69 2.88 7.26 -1.43
C LEU A 69 3.43 8.68 -1.20
N ASP A 70 4.68 8.94 -1.60
CA ASP A 70 5.26 10.29 -1.59
C ASP A 70 4.47 11.26 -2.48
N ALA A 71 4.09 10.83 -3.69
CA ALA A 71 3.26 11.63 -4.59
C ALA A 71 1.85 11.88 -4.02
N MET A 72 1.26 10.90 -3.33
CA MET A 72 0.00 11.08 -2.60
C MET A 72 0.12 12.11 -1.48
N LEU A 73 1.19 12.04 -0.67
CA LEU A 73 1.46 12.99 0.41
C LEU A 73 1.68 14.42 -0.13
N ALA A 74 2.37 14.57 -1.25
CA ALA A 74 2.63 15.86 -1.89
C ALA A 74 1.36 16.59 -2.34
N ARG A 75 0.25 15.86 -2.56
CA ARG A 75 -1.06 16.45 -2.86
C ARG A 75 -1.73 17.11 -1.65
N GLN A 76 -1.18 16.95 -0.44
CA GLN A 76 -1.73 17.47 0.82
C GLN A 76 -3.22 17.13 0.98
N PRO A 77 -3.59 15.84 0.95
CA PRO A 77 -4.99 15.43 0.97
C PRO A 77 -5.65 15.79 2.30
N ALA A 78 -6.86 16.35 2.23
CA ALA A 78 -7.72 16.57 3.39
C ALA A 78 -8.35 15.25 3.87
N VAL A 79 -8.63 14.32 2.94
CA VAL A 79 -9.23 13.02 3.22
C VAL A 79 -8.40 11.91 2.59
N VAL A 80 -8.14 10.84 3.34
CA VAL A 80 -7.58 9.60 2.79
C VAL A 80 -8.37 8.42 3.33
N VAL A 81 -8.86 7.58 2.42
CA VAL A 81 -9.54 6.33 2.73
C VAL A 81 -8.58 5.16 2.43
N PRO A 82 -8.05 4.48 3.46
CA PRO A 82 -7.24 3.27 3.29
C PRO A 82 -8.07 2.13 2.69
N GLY A 83 -7.46 1.25 1.90
CA GLY A 83 -8.14 0.02 1.44
C GLY A 83 -8.25 -1.04 2.54
N HIS A 84 -7.32 -1.03 3.50
CA HIS A 84 -7.33 -1.94 4.64
C HIS A 84 -6.91 -1.21 5.92
N MET A 85 -7.70 -1.35 6.98
CA MET A 85 -7.38 -0.77 8.28
C MET A 85 -8.01 -1.54 9.43
N THR A 86 -7.45 -1.38 10.63
CA THR A 86 -8.16 -1.75 11.87
C THR A 86 -9.26 -0.71 12.18
N PRO A 87 -10.29 -1.06 12.97
CA PRO A 87 -11.41 -0.15 13.23
C PRO A 87 -11.03 1.21 13.86
N THR A 88 -9.91 1.25 14.60
CA THR A 88 -9.44 2.45 15.31
C THR A 88 -8.19 3.07 14.70
N ALA A 89 -7.71 2.54 13.57
CA ALA A 89 -6.52 3.07 12.91
C ALA A 89 -6.78 4.48 12.35
N PRO A 90 -5.77 5.37 12.37
CA PRO A 90 -5.93 6.71 11.82
C PRO A 90 -6.13 6.65 10.31
N THR A 91 -6.97 7.55 9.80
CA THR A 91 -7.15 7.82 8.36
C THR A 91 -6.38 9.09 7.98
N GLY A 92 -6.58 9.61 6.77
CA GLY A 92 -5.88 10.82 6.31
C GLY A 92 -4.40 10.58 6.01
N ALA A 93 -3.61 11.65 6.02
CA ALA A 93 -2.17 11.59 5.71
C ALA A 93 -1.40 10.59 6.61
N ALA A 94 -1.87 10.35 7.84
CA ALA A 94 -1.29 9.38 8.75
C ALA A 94 -1.31 7.94 8.18
N ALA A 95 -2.34 7.55 7.43
CA ALA A 95 -2.39 6.23 6.79
C ALA A 95 -1.36 6.10 5.64
N LEU A 96 -1.15 7.18 4.89
CA LEU A 96 -0.11 7.23 3.85
C LEU A 96 1.28 7.08 4.49
N SER A 97 1.54 7.86 5.54
CA SER A 97 2.79 7.79 6.29
C SER A 97 3.01 6.43 6.95
N TYR A 98 1.95 5.80 7.48
CA TYR A 98 2.01 4.46 8.04
C TYR A 98 2.47 3.43 7.00
N THR A 99 1.79 3.38 5.84
CA THR A 99 2.14 2.41 4.78
C THR A 99 3.56 2.65 4.29
N ARG A 100 3.94 3.92 4.10
CA ARG A 100 5.28 4.30 3.65
C ARG A 100 6.35 3.85 4.64
N ALA A 101 6.16 4.14 5.93
CA ALA A 101 7.08 3.74 6.98
C ALA A 101 7.18 2.21 7.09
N TYR A 102 6.05 1.50 6.94
CA TYR A 102 6.03 0.05 6.94
C TYR A 102 6.86 -0.55 5.81
N LEU A 103 6.74 -0.03 4.58
CA LEU A 103 7.51 -0.53 3.44
C LEU A 103 9.01 -0.29 3.61
N ILE A 104 9.40 0.86 4.17
CA ILE A 104 10.80 1.16 4.51
C ILE A 104 11.30 0.18 5.57
N ALA A 105 10.55 0.00 6.66
CA ALA A 105 10.89 -0.97 7.71
C ALA A 105 11.01 -2.40 7.18
N PHE A 106 10.10 -2.80 6.28
CA PHE A 106 10.13 -4.11 5.65
C PHE A 106 11.40 -4.32 4.84
N GLU A 107 11.85 -3.33 4.04
CA GLU A 107 13.12 -3.42 3.31
C GLU A 107 14.33 -3.49 4.25
N GLU A 108 14.34 -2.69 5.31
CA GLU A 108 15.40 -2.68 6.31
C GLU A 108 15.55 -4.05 6.98
N GLU A 109 14.43 -4.67 7.40
CA GLU A 109 14.47 -5.99 8.05
C GLU A 109 14.69 -7.12 7.06
N LEU A 110 14.16 -7.02 5.84
CA LEU A 110 14.37 -8.01 4.78
C LEU A 110 15.85 -8.19 4.45
N ALA A 111 16.62 -7.10 4.44
CA ALA A 111 18.06 -7.13 4.20
C ALA A 111 18.86 -7.85 5.31
N LYS A 112 18.31 -7.93 6.53
CA LYS A 112 18.96 -8.54 7.71
C LYS A 112 18.51 -9.98 7.94
N ALA A 113 17.25 -10.27 7.63
CA ALA A 113 16.63 -11.56 7.96
C ALA A 113 17.16 -12.69 7.06
N PRO A 114 17.64 -13.81 7.62
CA PRO A 114 18.10 -14.96 6.83
C PRO A 114 16.95 -15.70 6.12
N ASP A 115 15.75 -15.73 6.70
CA ASP A 115 14.57 -16.44 6.23
C ASP A 115 13.28 -15.65 6.53
N SER A 116 12.13 -16.17 6.10
CA SER A 116 10.83 -15.52 6.32
C SER A 116 10.44 -15.50 7.80
N ALA A 117 10.83 -16.52 8.58
CA ALA A 117 10.52 -16.58 10.01
C ALA A 117 11.18 -15.44 10.79
N ALA A 118 12.46 -15.17 10.50
CA ALA A 118 13.19 -14.05 11.08
C ALA A 118 12.61 -12.69 10.65
N LEU A 119 12.20 -12.55 9.38
CA LEU A 119 11.56 -11.33 8.89
C LEU A 119 10.20 -11.09 9.55
N ILE A 120 9.39 -12.16 9.69
CA ILE A 120 8.11 -12.10 10.40
C ILE A 120 8.34 -11.65 11.84
N ALA A 121 9.27 -12.28 12.55
CA ALA A 121 9.59 -11.90 13.94
C ALA A 121 10.03 -10.44 14.06
N ALA A 122 10.91 -9.96 13.18
CA ALA A 122 11.40 -8.58 13.18
C ALA A 122 10.28 -7.57 12.90
N MET A 123 9.42 -7.85 11.91
CA MET A 123 8.30 -6.96 11.57
C MET A 123 7.20 -6.98 12.62
N THR A 124 6.91 -8.13 13.24
CA THR A 124 6.00 -8.20 14.39
C THR A 124 6.55 -7.42 15.59
N ALA A 125 7.87 -7.42 15.82
CA ALA A 125 8.47 -6.61 16.88
C ALA A 125 8.34 -5.10 16.62
N ARG A 126 8.46 -4.66 15.35
CA ARG A 126 8.30 -3.24 14.96
C ARG A 126 6.84 -2.79 14.91
N TYR A 127 5.92 -3.72 14.63
CA TYR A 127 4.49 -3.46 14.49
C TYR A 127 3.67 -4.46 15.33
N PRO A 128 3.80 -4.45 16.67
CA PRO A 128 3.20 -5.48 17.54
C PRO A 128 1.67 -5.45 17.56
N ASP A 129 1.08 -4.28 17.33
CA ASP A 129 -0.38 -4.09 17.34
C ASP A 129 -1.00 -4.17 15.93
N ALA A 130 -0.20 -4.45 14.90
CA ALA A 130 -0.71 -4.51 13.54
C ALA A 130 -1.59 -5.75 13.33
N GLY A 131 -2.82 -5.52 12.86
CA GLY A 131 -3.71 -6.59 12.44
C GLY A 131 -3.25 -7.28 11.15
N MET A 132 -4.05 -8.24 10.68
CA MET A 132 -3.86 -8.92 9.39
C MET A 132 -2.48 -9.61 9.26
N ALA A 133 -2.06 -10.35 10.30
CA ALA A 133 -0.78 -11.05 10.34
C ALA A 133 -0.50 -11.95 9.12
N VAL A 134 -1.56 -12.49 8.50
CA VAL A 134 -1.46 -13.28 7.25
C VAL A 134 -0.76 -12.51 6.11
N ALA A 135 -0.94 -11.18 6.03
CA ALA A 135 -0.27 -10.35 5.03
C ALA A 135 1.25 -10.35 5.20
N LEU A 136 1.72 -10.25 6.45
CA LEU A 136 3.15 -10.36 6.76
C LEU A 136 3.66 -11.78 6.51
N GLN A 137 2.91 -12.81 6.91
CA GLN A 137 3.31 -14.21 6.73
C GLN A 137 3.53 -14.57 5.26
N ILE A 138 2.61 -14.18 4.38
CA ILE A 138 2.71 -14.45 2.94
C ILE A 138 3.77 -13.54 2.32
N GLY A 139 3.73 -12.24 2.60
CA GLY A 139 4.67 -11.27 2.04
C GLY A 139 6.13 -11.60 2.37
N ALA A 140 6.42 -12.07 3.59
CA ALA A 140 7.76 -12.47 4.00
C ALA A 140 8.25 -13.71 3.26
N LYS A 141 7.42 -14.75 3.13
CA LYS A 141 7.78 -15.97 2.38
C LYS A 141 8.09 -15.67 0.91
N VAL A 142 7.27 -14.82 0.29
CA VAL A 142 7.48 -14.39 -1.10
C VAL A 142 8.77 -13.57 -1.23
N ALA A 143 8.99 -12.59 -0.35
CA ALA A 143 10.19 -11.75 -0.40
C ALA A 143 11.49 -12.53 -0.16
N LYS A 144 11.42 -13.66 0.56
CA LYS A 144 12.56 -14.56 0.81
C LYS A 144 12.67 -15.71 -0.20
N GLY A 145 11.79 -15.78 -1.19
CA GLY A 145 11.80 -16.83 -2.22
C GLY A 145 11.36 -18.20 -1.72
N GLU A 146 10.76 -18.27 -0.54
CA GLU A 146 10.27 -19.52 0.08
C GLU A 146 8.86 -19.90 -0.41
N MET A 147 8.19 -18.98 -1.12
CA MET A 147 6.87 -19.18 -1.70
C MET A 147 6.75 -18.43 -3.03
N ALA A 148 6.20 -19.08 -4.05
CA ALA A 148 5.74 -18.42 -5.27
C ALA A 148 4.36 -17.80 -5.03
N TRP A 149 4.13 -16.61 -5.60
CA TRP A 149 2.88 -15.88 -5.46
C TRP A 149 2.53 -15.15 -6.75
N GLY A 150 1.31 -15.38 -7.23
CA GLY A 150 0.83 -14.90 -8.53
C GLY A 150 1.03 -15.89 -9.66
#